data_AF-A0A7S2THD7-F1
#
_entry.id   AF-A0A7S2THD7-F1
#
_cell.length_a   1.000
_cell.length_b   1.000
_cell.length_c   1.000
_cell.angle_alpha   90.00
_cell.angle_beta   90.00
_cell.angle_gamma   90.00
#
_symmetry.space_group_name_H-M   'P 1'
#
loop_
_entity.id
_entity.type
_entity.pdbx_description
1 polymer ?
#
loop_
_entity_poly.entity_id
_entity_poly.type
_entity_poly.pdbx_seq_one_letter_code
_entity_poly.pdbx_strand_id
1 'polypeptide(L)'
;MAWTKGLTGKALDEFKRVLNREEYHDEAKATRDISPSTIRRRSRKKILFIQTGGTIDKDYPRKTKGYAFEITTPAVARILSAIDVDLDYRSITCCRKDSTEITQKDRRNILIACVKAPVRHIVITHGTDTIIETAKYLQDAAKWRKELRKKIIILTGAMKPQKFVDSDAAFNVGAAIGALNVCKPGIYVAMSGRVLNPDKMERNLKTGLFQSKL
;
A
#
# COMPACT_ATOMS: atom_id res chain seq x y z
N MET A 1 -4.83 24.38 -5.55
CA MET A 1 -4.74 24.56 -4.08
C MET A 1 -6.13 24.47 -3.42
N ALA A 2 -6.71 23.27 -3.27
CA ALA A 2 -8.06 23.09 -2.68
C ALA A 2 -8.16 21.88 -1.72
N TRP A 3 -7.05 21.49 -1.09
CA TRP A 3 -6.93 20.23 -0.32
C TRP A 3 -6.77 20.42 1.20
N THR A 4 -6.86 21.67 1.69
CA THR A 4 -6.52 22.03 3.09
C THR A 4 -7.71 22.48 3.94
N LYS A 5 -8.93 22.58 3.37
CA LYS A 5 -10.11 23.00 4.14
C LYS A 5 -10.48 21.91 5.17
N GLY A 6 -10.32 22.23 6.45
CA GLY A 6 -10.70 21.37 7.58
C GLY A 6 -9.55 20.85 8.46
N LEU A 7 -8.30 21.28 8.21
CA LEU A 7 -7.17 20.89 9.05
C LEU A 7 -6.85 21.96 10.10
N THR A 8 -6.70 21.55 11.36
CA THR A 8 -6.10 22.39 12.41
C THR A 8 -4.59 22.48 12.21
N GLY A 9 -3.96 23.60 12.62
CA GLY A 9 -2.59 23.97 12.26
C GLY A 9 -1.55 22.84 12.40
N LYS A 10 -1.51 22.16 13.56
CA LYS A 10 -0.57 21.04 13.77
C LYS A 10 -0.80 19.85 12.83
N ALA A 11 -2.05 19.51 12.54
CA ALA A 11 -2.39 18.41 11.64
C ALA A 11 -2.15 18.75 10.16
N LEU A 12 -2.19 20.04 9.81
CA LEU A 12 -1.82 20.53 8.49
C LEU A 12 -0.29 20.52 8.31
N ASP A 13 0.47 20.93 9.32
CA ASP A 13 1.93 20.97 9.26
C ASP A 13 2.55 19.57 9.27
N GLU A 14 2.01 18.64 10.06
CA GLU A 14 2.43 17.24 10.03
C GLU A 14 2.07 16.57 8.69
N PHE A 15 0.93 16.92 8.09
CA PHE A 15 0.54 16.48 6.74
C PHE A 15 1.45 17.04 5.64
N LYS A 16 1.81 18.33 5.71
CA LYS A 16 2.77 18.94 4.78
C LYS A 16 4.16 18.30 4.92
N ARG A 17 4.58 17.92 6.13
CA ARG A 17 5.85 17.17 6.32
C ARG A 17 5.83 15.78 5.71
N VAL A 18 4.71 15.07 5.77
CA VAL A 18 4.54 13.74 5.13
C VAL A 18 4.48 13.86 3.61
N LEU A 19 3.80 14.88 3.08
CA LEU A 19 3.75 15.13 1.64
C LEU A 19 5.08 15.61 1.08
N ASN A 20 5.77 16.55 1.74
CA ASN A 20 7.01 17.17 1.25
C ASN A 20 8.22 16.23 1.17
N ARG A 21 8.09 14.94 1.53
CA ARG A 21 9.05 13.88 1.13
C ARG A 21 8.67 13.32 -0.25
N GLU A 22 8.45 14.20 -1.22
CA GLU A 22 8.11 13.83 -2.59
C GLU A 22 9.34 13.24 -3.30
N GLU A 23 9.48 11.92 -3.31
CA GLU A 23 10.13 11.24 -4.44
C GLU A 23 9.07 11.08 -5.52
N TYR A 24 9.01 12.05 -6.43
CA TYR A 24 8.17 12.05 -7.61
C TYR A 24 8.77 11.06 -8.63
N HIS A 25 8.14 9.91 -8.83
CA HIS A 25 8.42 9.03 -9.96
C HIS A 25 7.22 9.05 -10.90
N ASP A 26 7.26 9.98 -11.84
CA ASP A 26 6.33 10.06 -12.97
C ASP A 26 7.06 9.52 -14.20
N GLU A 27 7.17 8.19 -14.30
CA GLU A 27 7.65 7.52 -15.50
C GLU A 27 6.44 7.02 -16.29
N ALA A 28 5.68 7.96 -16.85
CA ALA A 28 4.81 7.67 -17.99
C ALA A 28 5.71 7.32 -19.18
N LYS A 29 5.98 6.02 -19.40
CA LYS A 29 6.73 5.53 -20.56
C LYS A 29 6.11 6.05 -21.86
N ALA A 30 6.97 6.58 -22.73
CA ALA A 30 6.68 7.07 -24.06
C ALA A 30 5.84 6.05 -24.86
N THR A 31 4.65 6.48 -25.27
CA THR A 31 3.77 5.76 -26.19
C THR A 31 4.41 5.68 -27.57
N ARG A 32 4.62 4.46 -28.07
CA ARG A 32 4.83 4.22 -29.51
C ARG A 32 3.57 4.65 -30.26
N ASP A 33 3.78 5.36 -31.37
CA ASP A 33 2.75 5.91 -32.25
C ASP A 33 1.65 4.88 -32.59
N ILE A 34 0.44 5.16 -32.11
CA ILE A 34 -0.80 4.61 -32.64
C ILE A 34 -1.74 5.80 -32.84
N SER A 35 -2.17 5.99 -34.09
CA SER A 35 -3.03 7.07 -34.59
C SER A 35 -4.18 7.48 -33.64
N PRO A 36 -4.50 8.79 -33.53
CA PRO A 36 -5.53 9.29 -32.62
C PRO A 36 -6.94 9.11 -33.19
N SER A 37 -7.46 7.88 -33.17
CA SER A 37 -8.89 7.63 -33.37
C SER A 37 -9.58 7.33 -32.04
N THR A 38 -10.23 8.35 -31.46
CA THR A 38 -11.41 8.31 -30.57
C THR A 38 -11.62 7.04 -29.72
N ILE A 39 -10.61 6.59 -28.97
CA ILE A 39 -10.86 5.73 -27.82
C ILE A 39 -11.33 6.68 -26.71
N ARG A 40 -12.65 6.75 -26.48
CA ARG A 40 -13.23 7.32 -25.25
C ARG A 40 -12.33 6.90 -24.09
N ARG A 41 -11.58 7.82 -23.46
CA ARG A 41 -10.73 7.52 -22.29
C ARG A 41 -11.64 6.84 -21.26
N ARG A 42 -11.61 5.50 -21.20
CA ARG A 42 -12.28 4.75 -20.15
C ARG A 42 -11.74 5.31 -18.84
N SER A 43 -12.63 5.56 -17.88
CA SER A 43 -12.27 5.96 -16.53
C SER A 43 -11.27 4.93 -15.97
N ARG A 44 -9.98 5.28 -15.99
CA ARG A 44 -8.92 4.40 -15.46
C ARG A 44 -9.10 4.28 -13.95
N LYS A 45 -8.94 3.07 -13.43
CA LYS A 45 -9.07 2.83 -11.99
C LYS A 45 -7.94 3.57 -11.27
N LYS A 46 -8.31 4.58 -10.49
CA LYS A 46 -7.39 5.33 -9.62
C LYS A 46 -7.08 4.56 -8.36
N ILE A 47 -5.81 4.21 -8.15
CA ILE A 47 -5.31 3.46 -6.99
C ILE A 47 -4.31 4.33 -6.22
N LEU A 48 -4.45 4.39 -4.90
CA LEU A 48 -3.41 4.92 -4.03
C LEU A 48 -2.65 3.78 -3.37
N PHE A 49 -1.34 3.74 -3.57
CA PHE A 49 -0.43 2.90 -2.81
C PHE A 49 0.12 3.69 -1.62
N ILE A 50 0.07 3.10 -0.43
CA ILE A 50 0.61 3.69 0.80
C ILE A 50 1.71 2.78 1.33
N GLN A 51 2.95 3.27 1.33
CA GLN A 51 4.10 2.56 1.87
C GLN A 51 4.19 2.76 3.39
N THR A 52 4.36 1.67 4.14
CA THR A 52 4.72 1.73 5.57
C THR A 52 6.08 1.08 5.87
N GLY A 53 6.63 0.35 4.90
CA GLY A 53 7.89 -0.39 5.01
C GLY A 53 7.67 -1.90 5.04
N GLY A 54 8.36 -2.57 5.97
CA GLY A 54 8.36 -4.03 6.06
C GLY A 54 9.29 -4.71 5.05
N THR A 55 9.31 -6.04 5.11
CA THR A 55 10.23 -6.88 4.33
C THR A 55 10.14 -6.63 2.83
N ILE A 56 8.94 -6.39 2.28
CA ILE A 56 8.72 -6.10 0.86
C ILE A 56 9.61 -4.97 0.32
N ASP A 57 9.90 -3.96 1.14
CA ASP A 57 10.66 -2.76 0.78
C ASP A 57 12.13 -2.80 1.25
N LYS A 58 12.58 -3.91 1.87
CA LYS A 58 13.97 -4.08 2.31
C LYS A 58 14.91 -4.14 1.12
N ASP A 59 16.05 -3.48 1.24
CA ASP A 59 17.14 -3.42 0.28
C ASP A 59 18.49 -3.54 0.99
N TYR A 60 19.53 -3.94 0.27
CA TYR A 60 20.90 -3.91 0.77
C TYR A 60 21.37 -2.45 0.86
N PRO A 61 22.07 -2.06 1.96
CA PRO A 61 22.53 -0.69 2.13
C PRO A 61 23.55 -0.33 1.05
N ARG A 62 23.40 0.85 0.44
CA ARG A 62 24.23 1.28 -0.70
C ARG A 62 25.58 1.90 -0.30
N LYS A 63 25.74 2.35 0.95
CA LYS A 63 26.86 3.23 1.36
C LYS A 63 27.62 2.77 2.61
N THR A 64 27.13 1.78 3.34
CA THR A 64 27.77 1.26 4.55
C THR A 64 28.22 -0.18 4.31
N LYS A 65 29.41 -0.55 4.80
CA LYS A 65 29.90 -1.94 4.84
C LYS A 65 29.08 -2.86 5.78
N GLY A 66 27.87 -2.44 6.14
CA GLY A 66 26.99 -3.16 7.05
C GLY A 66 26.09 -4.12 6.28
N TYR A 67 25.82 -5.28 6.86
CA TYR A 67 24.89 -6.28 6.32
C TYR A 67 23.42 -6.02 6.70
N ALA A 68 23.11 -4.88 7.33
CA ALA A 68 21.77 -4.56 7.81
C ALA A 68 20.89 -4.03 6.67
N PHE A 69 19.77 -4.69 6.40
CA PHE A 69 18.79 -4.25 5.40
C PHE A 69 18.17 -2.89 5.77
N GLU A 70 18.00 -2.02 4.77
CA GLU A 70 17.31 -0.73 4.90
C GLU A 70 15.96 -0.75 4.17
N ILE A 71 14.95 -0.08 4.71
CA ILE A 71 13.66 0.08 4.02
C ILE A 71 13.74 1.30 3.12
N THR A 72 13.59 1.10 1.82
CA THR A 72 13.90 2.11 0.80
C THR A 72 12.66 2.60 0.05
N THR A 73 12.77 2.83 -1.25
CA THR A 73 11.66 3.28 -2.10
C THR A 73 10.61 2.17 -2.25
N PRO A 74 9.31 2.53 -2.37
CA PRO A 74 8.23 1.56 -2.44
C PRO A 74 8.47 0.50 -3.51
N ALA A 75 8.44 -0.77 -3.12
CA ALA A 75 8.59 -1.92 -4.01
C ALA A 75 7.55 -1.92 -5.15
N VAL A 76 6.36 -1.37 -4.90
CA VAL A 76 5.28 -1.26 -5.88
C VAL A 76 5.74 -0.55 -7.15
N ALA A 77 6.52 0.53 -7.04
CA ALA A 77 6.98 1.27 -8.21
C ALA A 77 7.81 0.37 -9.13
N ARG A 78 8.74 -0.41 -8.54
CA ARG A 78 9.57 -1.38 -9.28
C ARG A 78 8.73 -2.49 -9.88
N ILE A 79 7.82 -3.09 -9.10
CA ILE A 79 6.93 -4.17 -9.55
C ILE A 79 6.11 -3.71 -10.76
N LEU A 80 5.46 -2.54 -10.68
CA LEU A 80 4.58 -2.05 -11.75
C LEU A 80 5.36 -1.57 -12.98
N SER A 81 6.59 -1.07 -12.82
CA SER A 81 7.43 -0.67 -13.96
C SER A 81 7.89 -1.84 -14.85
N ALA A 82 7.88 -3.06 -14.29
CA ALA A 82 8.34 -4.28 -14.93
C ALA A 82 7.25 -5.01 -15.74
N ILE A 83 5.99 -4.55 -15.69
CA ILE A 83 4.85 -5.19 -16.35
C ILE A 83 3.97 -4.15 -17.04
N ASP A 84 3.30 -4.53 -18.13
CA ASP A 84 2.33 -3.66 -18.79
C ASP A 84 0.96 -3.75 -18.10
N VAL A 85 0.61 -2.69 -17.37
CA VAL A 85 -0.66 -2.59 -16.62
C VAL A 85 -1.39 -1.29 -16.93
N ASP A 86 -2.69 -1.39 -17.23
CA ASP A 86 -3.57 -0.24 -17.49
C ASP A 86 -4.12 0.36 -16.18
N LEU A 87 -3.24 0.96 -15.37
CA LEU A 87 -3.56 1.53 -14.05
C LEU A 87 -3.25 3.02 -13.98
N ASP A 88 -4.15 3.81 -13.38
CA ASP A 88 -3.85 5.16 -12.91
C ASP A 88 -3.53 5.06 -11.42
N TYR A 89 -2.27 5.25 -11.02
CA TYR A 89 -1.89 5.08 -9.63
C TYR A 89 -0.99 6.21 -9.12
N ARG A 90 -1.01 6.39 -7.80
CA ARG A 90 -0.06 7.20 -7.06
C ARG A 90 0.50 6.40 -5.91
N SER A 91 1.74 6.68 -5.52
CA SER A 91 2.34 6.12 -4.32
C SER A 91 2.70 7.25 -3.35
N ILE A 92 2.45 7.03 -2.06
CA ILE A 92 2.91 7.90 -0.97
C ILE A 92 3.58 7.05 0.10
N THR A 93 4.52 7.65 0.83
CA THR A 93 5.15 7.00 1.98
C THR A 93 4.60 7.57 3.28
N CYS A 94 3.97 6.71 4.09
CA CYS A 94 3.53 7.07 5.44
C CYS A 94 4.66 6.90 6.46
N CYS A 95 5.41 5.80 6.35
CA CYS A 95 6.62 5.52 7.13
C CYS A 95 7.47 4.45 6.42
N ARG A 96 8.68 4.21 6.93
CA ARG A 96 9.62 3.19 6.43
C ARG A 96 10.16 2.39 7.62
N LYS A 97 9.32 1.54 8.20
CA LYS A 97 9.62 0.83 9.45
C LYS A 97 9.47 -0.68 9.30
N ASP A 98 10.20 -1.42 10.12
CA ASP A 98 9.86 -2.83 10.35
C ASP A 98 8.47 -2.89 11.01
N SER A 99 7.66 -3.90 10.68
CA SER A 99 6.30 -3.98 11.21
C SER A 99 6.26 -4.06 12.73
N THR A 100 7.28 -4.63 13.35
CA THR A 100 7.40 -4.73 14.81
C THR A 100 7.62 -3.38 15.49
N GLU A 101 8.06 -2.36 14.73
CA GLU A 101 8.30 -0.98 15.22
C GLU A 101 7.17 0.00 14.86
N ILE A 102 6.11 -0.49 14.22
CA ILE A 102 4.94 0.34 13.88
C ILE A 102 4.14 0.62 15.16
N THR A 103 4.03 1.91 15.46
CA THR A 103 3.35 2.41 16.67
C THR A 103 1.90 2.79 16.38
N GLN A 104 1.11 3.05 17.43
CA GLN A 104 -0.24 3.62 17.28
C GLN A 104 -0.24 4.98 16.58
N LYS A 105 0.83 5.78 16.72
CA LYS A 105 0.97 7.03 15.98
C LYS A 105 1.07 6.76 14.48
N ASP A 106 1.85 5.77 14.08
CA ASP A 106 2.00 5.38 12.67
C ASP A 106 0.67 4.88 12.10
N ARG A 107 -0.07 4.03 12.83
CA ARG A 107 -1.41 3.56 12.41
C ARG A 107 -2.42 4.69 12.26
N ARG A 108 -2.37 5.68 13.16
CA ARG A 108 -3.17 6.90 13.03
C ARG A 108 -2.83 7.67 11.76
N ASN A 109 -1.54 7.77 11.40
CA ASN A 109 -1.11 8.43 10.16
C ASN A 109 -1.61 7.67 8.92
N ILE A 110 -1.54 6.33 8.94
CA ILE A 110 -2.11 5.48 7.87
C ILE A 110 -3.62 5.73 7.73
N LEU A 111 -4.37 5.76 8.84
CA LEU A 111 -5.80 6.06 8.84
C LEU A 111 -6.09 7.44 8.24
N ILE A 112 -5.33 8.46 8.63
CA ILE A 112 -5.48 9.83 8.10
C ILE A 112 -5.26 9.83 6.58
N ALA A 113 -4.22 9.15 6.09
CA ALA A 113 -3.95 9.02 4.66
C ALA A 113 -5.13 8.34 3.93
N CYS A 114 -5.65 7.23 4.46
CA CYS A 114 -6.79 6.51 3.89
C CYS A 114 -8.06 7.38 3.80
N VAL A 115 -8.36 8.12 4.86
CA VAL A 115 -9.54 9.00 4.93
C VAL A 115 -9.42 10.16 3.94
N LYS A 116 -8.26 10.82 3.91
CA LYS A 116 -8.04 11.99 3.04
C LYS A 116 -7.89 11.64 1.57
N ALA A 117 -7.56 10.40 1.24
CA ALA A 117 -7.36 9.98 -0.14
C ALA A 117 -8.64 10.22 -0.97
N PRO A 118 -8.58 10.95 -2.10
CA PRO A 118 -9.73 11.20 -2.97
C PRO A 118 -10.07 10.01 -3.88
N VAL A 119 -9.65 8.81 -3.51
CA VAL A 119 -9.83 7.58 -4.29
C VAL A 119 -10.56 6.52 -3.48
N ARG A 120 -11.26 5.65 -4.20
CA ARG A 120 -11.96 4.49 -3.63
C ARG A 120 -11.02 3.32 -3.32
N HIS A 121 -9.96 3.15 -4.11
CA HIS A 121 -9.11 1.97 -4.07
C HIS A 121 -7.77 2.32 -3.44
N ILE A 122 -7.39 1.58 -2.40
CA ILE A 122 -6.15 1.80 -1.66
C ILE A 122 -5.47 0.46 -1.44
N VAL A 123 -4.17 0.41 -1.71
CA VAL A 123 -3.31 -0.70 -1.34
C VAL A 123 -2.26 -0.19 -0.37
N ILE A 124 -2.04 -0.89 0.74
CA ILE A 124 -1.06 -0.53 1.75
C ILE A 124 0.00 -1.62 1.77
N THR A 125 1.26 -1.29 1.46
CA THR A 125 2.38 -2.22 1.66
C THR A 125 2.90 -2.12 3.08
N HIS A 126 2.99 -3.27 3.74
CA HIS A 126 3.25 -3.37 5.16
C HIS A 126 4.12 -4.59 5.49
N GLY A 127 4.83 -4.55 6.62
CA GLY A 127 5.55 -5.71 7.15
C GLY A 127 4.59 -6.77 7.71
N THR A 128 4.95 -8.04 7.58
CA THR A 128 4.05 -9.18 7.78
C THR A 128 3.70 -9.47 9.23
N ASP A 129 4.52 -9.03 10.19
CA ASP A 129 4.31 -9.41 11.60
C ASP A 129 3.11 -8.71 12.22
N THR A 130 2.88 -7.44 11.88
CA THR A 130 1.78 -6.63 12.44
C THR A 130 0.75 -6.17 11.40
N ILE A 131 0.80 -6.72 10.17
CA ILE A 131 -0.14 -6.35 9.09
C ILE A 131 -1.61 -6.57 9.49
N ILE A 132 -1.92 -7.68 10.17
CA ILE A 132 -3.28 -8.00 10.63
C ILE A 132 -3.72 -7.01 11.71
N GLU A 133 -2.83 -6.63 12.62
CA GLU A 133 -3.09 -5.63 13.66
C GLU A 133 -3.44 -4.26 13.04
N THR A 134 -2.64 -3.80 12.07
CA THR A 134 -2.92 -2.55 11.35
C THR A 134 -4.22 -2.64 10.55
N ALA A 135 -4.52 -3.78 9.91
CA ALA A 135 -5.77 -3.98 9.21
C ALA A 135 -6.99 -3.90 10.14
N LYS A 136 -6.92 -4.53 11.32
CA LYS A 136 -7.96 -4.46 12.36
C LYS A 136 -8.16 -3.05 12.88
N TYR A 137 -7.07 -2.32 13.14
CA TYR A 137 -7.15 -0.91 13.54
C TYR A 137 -7.94 -0.07 12.52
N LEU A 138 -7.69 -0.26 11.22
CA LEU A 138 -8.44 0.45 10.17
C LEU A 138 -9.90 -0.03 10.08
N GLN A 139 -10.15 -1.32 10.29
CA GLN A 139 -11.50 -1.90 10.33
C GLN A 139 -12.34 -1.34 11.47
N ASP A 140 -11.77 -1.22 12.66
CA ASP A 140 -12.43 -0.57 13.81
C ASP A 140 -12.66 0.92 13.54
N ALA A 141 -11.69 1.60 12.94
CA ALA A 141 -11.86 2.98 12.53
C ALA A 141 -13.01 3.18 11.53
N ALA A 142 -13.23 2.22 10.63
CA ALA A 142 -14.30 2.30 9.63
C ALA A 142 -15.72 2.27 10.22
N LYS A 143 -15.89 1.82 11.47
CA LYS A 143 -17.17 1.87 12.20
C LYS A 143 -17.64 3.33 12.38
N TRP A 144 -16.72 4.24 12.72
CA TRP A 144 -17.01 5.65 13.00
C TRP A 144 -16.50 6.64 11.94
N ARG A 145 -15.56 6.25 11.07
CA ARG A 145 -15.07 7.07 9.93
C ARG A 145 -15.84 6.80 8.65
N LYS A 146 -16.80 7.68 8.35
CA LYS A 146 -17.71 7.57 7.20
C LYS A 146 -16.97 7.52 5.86
N GLU A 147 -15.82 8.18 5.74
CA GLU A 147 -15.01 8.24 4.52
C GLU A 147 -14.47 6.86 4.12
N LEU A 148 -14.31 5.95 5.08
CA LEU A 148 -13.85 4.58 4.81
C LEU A 148 -14.96 3.67 4.28
N ARG A 149 -16.24 3.99 4.52
CA ARG A 149 -17.38 3.09 4.19
C ARG A 149 -17.54 2.76 2.71
N LYS A 150 -17.03 3.61 1.83
CA LYS A 150 -17.08 3.41 0.37
C LYS A 150 -15.75 2.93 -0.22
N LYS A 151 -14.70 2.80 0.59
CA LYS A 151 -13.35 2.46 0.15
C LYS A 151 -13.12 0.95 0.19
N ILE A 152 -12.27 0.48 -0.71
CA ILE A 152 -11.72 -0.88 -0.70
C ILE A 152 -10.24 -0.71 -0.38
N ILE A 153 -9.85 -1.19 0.80
CA ILE A 153 -8.48 -1.05 1.31
C ILE A 153 -7.91 -2.44 1.47
N ILE A 154 -6.83 -2.73 0.73
CA ILE A 154 -6.15 -4.00 0.79
C ILE A 154 -4.76 -3.79 1.40
N LEU A 155 -4.48 -4.44 2.52
CA LEU A 155 -3.12 -4.50 3.06
C LEU A 155 -2.42 -5.70 2.45
N THR A 156 -1.17 -5.53 2.07
CA THR A 156 -0.34 -6.61 1.54
C THR A 156 1.12 -6.42 1.96
N GLY A 157 1.95 -7.42 1.73
CA GLY A 157 3.35 -7.45 2.09
C GLY A 157 4.07 -8.56 1.34
N ALA A 158 5.26 -8.91 1.82
CA ALA A 158 6.03 -10.02 1.28
C ALA A 158 6.83 -10.68 2.41
N MET A 159 7.00 -12.00 2.31
CA MET A 159 7.85 -12.77 3.21
C MET A 159 9.33 -12.58 2.88
N LYS A 160 9.65 -12.22 1.64
CA LYS A 160 11.02 -11.92 1.18
C LYS A 160 11.10 -10.53 0.55
N PRO A 161 12.26 -9.84 0.64
CA PRO A 161 12.46 -8.56 -0.04
C PRO A 161 12.11 -8.63 -1.52
N GLN A 162 11.44 -7.61 -2.07
CA GLN A 162 10.99 -7.63 -3.46
C GLN A 162 12.12 -7.89 -4.47
N LYS A 163 13.35 -7.49 -4.15
CA LYS A 163 14.51 -7.68 -5.02
C LYS A 163 14.96 -9.13 -5.16
N PHE A 164 14.49 -10.04 -4.31
CA PHE A 164 14.89 -11.44 -4.40
C PHE A 164 14.11 -12.10 -5.53
N VAL A 165 14.80 -12.93 -6.34
CA VAL A 165 14.21 -13.59 -7.51
C VAL A 165 13.02 -14.47 -7.13
N ASP A 166 13.07 -15.09 -5.96
CA ASP A 166 12.05 -15.96 -5.39
C ASP A 166 11.12 -15.24 -4.40
N SER A 167 11.02 -13.91 -4.51
CA SER A 167 10.14 -13.08 -3.69
C SER A 167 8.66 -13.26 -4.08
N ASP A 168 7.80 -13.33 -3.06
CA ASP A 168 6.35 -13.33 -3.19
C ASP A 168 5.75 -11.92 -3.38
N ALA A 169 6.57 -10.87 -3.40
CA ALA A 169 6.12 -9.48 -3.45
C ALA A 169 5.26 -9.14 -4.67
N ALA A 170 5.72 -9.48 -5.88
CA ALA A 170 4.98 -9.17 -7.12
C ALA A 170 3.64 -9.92 -7.17
N PHE A 171 3.63 -11.18 -6.74
CA PHE A 171 2.43 -11.99 -6.65
C PHE A 171 1.41 -11.40 -5.66
N ASN A 172 1.84 -11.05 -4.44
CA ASN A 172 0.95 -10.49 -3.43
C ASN A 172 0.41 -9.10 -3.83
N VAL A 173 1.25 -8.24 -4.43
CA VAL A 173 0.81 -6.94 -4.98
C VAL A 173 -0.20 -7.13 -6.11
N GLY A 174 0.05 -8.06 -7.04
CA GLY A 174 -0.89 -8.42 -8.10
C GLY A 174 -2.23 -8.91 -7.55
N ALA A 175 -2.20 -9.80 -6.54
CA ALA A 175 -3.40 -10.28 -5.85
C ALA A 175 -4.16 -9.13 -5.16
N ALA A 176 -3.46 -8.20 -4.52
CA ALA A 176 -4.06 -7.02 -3.89
C ALA A 176 -4.74 -6.10 -4.92
N ILE A 177 -4.12 -5.88 -6.08
CA ILE A 177 -4.72 -5.11 -7.18
C ILE A 177 -5.95 -5.82 -7.74
N GLY A 178 -5.87 -7.14 -7.96
CA GLY A 178 -7.00 -7.95 -8.41
C GLY A 178 -8.18 -7.88 -7.44
N ALA A 179 -7.90 -7.93 -6.13
CA ALA A 179 -8.91 -7.81 -5.08
C ALA A 179 -9.72 -6.51 -5.17
N LEU A 180 -9.10 -5.39 -5.58
CA LEU A 180 -9.79 -4.11 -5.76
C LEU A 180 -10.91 -4.16 -6.81
N ASN A 181 -10.93 -5.17 -7.70
CA ASN A 181 -11.97 -5.35 -8.71
C ASN A 181 -13.18 -6.13 -8.22
N VAL A 182 -12.99 -7.03 -7.26
CA VAL A 182 -14.00 -8.02 -6.85
C VAL A 182 -14.52 -7.81 -5.44
N CYS A 183 -13.74 -7.18 -4.57
CA CYS A 183 -14.15 -6.93 -3.19
C CYS A 183 -15.19 -5.81 -3.09
N LYS A 184 -16.12 -5.97 -2.15
CA LYS A 184 -17.00 -4.89 -1.69
C LYS A 184 -16.19 -3.88 -0.84
N PRO A 185 -16.71 -2.67 -0.59
CA PRO A 185 -16.08 -1.75 0.35
C PRO A 185 -15.78 -2.42 1.70
N GLY A 186 -14.57 -2.21 2.20
CA GLY A 186 -14.05 -2.91 3.37
C GLY A 186 -12.53 -2.87 3.45
N ILE A 187 -12.01 -3.46 4.53
CA ILE A 187 -10.58 -3.64 4.79
C ILE A 187 -10.25 -5.14 4.74
N TYR A 188 -9.23 -5.49 3.97
CA TYR A 188 -8.81 -6.87 3.73
C TYR A 188 -7.29 -6.99 3.79
N VAL A 189 -6.81 -8.21 4.00
CA VAL A 189 -5.40 -8.59 3.87
C VAL A 189 -5.26 -9.54 2.67
N ALA A 190 -4.34 -9.24 1.77
CA ALA A 190 -4.00 -10.06 0.61
C ALA A 190 -2.58 -10.62 0.76
N MET A 191 -2.47 -11.90 1.12
CA MET A 191 -1.21 -12.61 1.36
C MET A 191 -1.38 -14.10 1.04
N SER A 192 -0.32 -14.77 0.57
CA SER A 192 -0.30 -16.24 0.37
C SER A 192 -1.45 -16.76 -0.51
N GLY A 193 -1.84 -15.99 -1.53
CA GLY A 193 -2.91 -16.36 -2.47
C GLY A 193 -4.34 -16.21 -1.91
N ARG A 194 -4.49 -15.58 -0.74
CA ARG A 194 -5.78 -15.37 -0.07
C ARG A 194 -6.07 -13.89 0.12
N VAL A 195 -7.34 -13.52 0.01
CA VAL A 195 -7.84 -12.17 0.31
C VAL A 195 -8.94 -12.31 1.37
N LEU A 196 -8.62 -12.01 2.62
CA LEU A 196 -9.52 -12.25 3.75
C LEU A 196 -9.78 -10.99 4.56
N ASN A 197 -10.93 -10.97 5.24
CA ASN A 197 -11.19 -10.02 6.32
C ASN A 197 -10.15 -10.27 7.44
N PRO A 198 -9.53 -9.21 8.01
CA PRO A 198 -8.48 -9.38 9.02
C PRO A 198 -8.93 -10.10 10.30
N ASP A 199 -10.23 -10.12 10.63
CA ASP A 199 -10.74 -10.91 11.76
C ASP A 199 -10.68 -12.42 11.49
N LYS A 200 -10.80 -12.81 10.22
CA LYS A 200 -10.81 -14.21 9.77
C LYS A 200 -9.45 -14.71 9.30
N MET A 201 -8.42 -13.86 9.36
CA MET A 201 -7.08 -14.20 8.90
C MET A 201 -6.12 -14.37 10.07
N GLU A 202 -5.20 -15.33 9.92
CA GLU A 202 -4.05 -15.51 10.78
C GLU A 202 -2.81 -15.84 9.94
N ARG A 203 -1.62 -15.67 10.53
CA ARG A 203 -0.36 -16.17 9.96
C ARG A 203 0.06 -17.41 10.74
N ASN A 204 0.20 -18.52 10.03
CA ASN A 204 0.78 -19.72 10.60
C ASN A 204 2.28 -19.51 10.79
N LEU A 205 2.74 -19.44 12.05
CA LEU A 205 4.15 -19.14 12.34
C LEU A 205 5.11 -20.28 11.95
N LYS A 206 4.61 -21.52 11.79
CA LYS A 206 5.44 -22.66 11.36
C LYS A 206 5.71 -22.62 9.86
N THR A 207 4.69 -22.29 9.06
CA THR A 207 4.81 -22.28 7.58
C THR A 207 5.07 -20.89 7.01
N GLY A 208 4.85 -19.84 7.79
CA GLY A 208 4.86 -18.44 7.35
C GLY A 208 3.64 -18.03 6.53
N LEU A 209 2.73 -18.96 6.19
CA LEU A 209 1.60 -18.70 5.32
C LEU A 209 0.46 -17.99 6.05
N PHE A 210 -0.19 -17.09 5.33
CA PHE A 210 -1.45 -16.50 5.78
C PHE A 210 -2.62 -17.40 5.39
N GLN A 211 -3.49 -17.70 6.36
CA GLN A 211 -4.58 -18.66 6.23
C GLN A 211 -5.86 -18.17 6.92
N SER A 212 -6.98 -18.83 6.64
CA SER A 212 -8.21 -18.62 7.39
C SER A 212 -8.06 -19.18 8.80
N LYS A 213 -8.61 -18.48 9.80
CA LYS A 213 -8.81 -19.07 11.12
C LYS A 213 -9.81 -20.22 11.03
N LEU A 214 -9.52 -21.28 11.80
CA LEU A 214 -10.45 -22.38 12.05
C LEU A 214 -11.57 -21.95 13.00
#